data_AF-A0A7X6WWR7-F1
#
_entry.id   AF-A0A7X6WWR7-F1
#
_cell.length_a   1.000
_cell.length_b   1.000
_cell.length_c   1.000
_cell.angle_alpha   90.00
_cell.angle_beta   90.00
_cell.angle_gamma   90.00
#
_symmetry.space_group_name_H-M   'P 1'
#
loop_
_entity.id
_entity.type
_entity.pdbx_description
1 polymer ?
#
loop_
_entity_poly.entity_id
_entity_poly.type
_entity_poly.pdbx_seq_one_letter_code
_entity_poly.pdbx_strand_id
1 'polypeptide(L)'
;MKNNKQLINNIIGQLEGINRMMEREEDCQKVIVQMKAVRSAMANIMDKYLKENIALCLRGRKNGGHSEELKKIISELVRYK
;
A
#
# COMPACT_ATOMS: atom_id res chain seq x y z
N MET A 1 6.13 -14.42 11.31
CA MET A 1 5.89 -13.52 10.15
C MET A 1 5.07 -12.32 10.63
N LYS A 2 5.40 -11.08 10.24
CA LYS A 2 4.65 -9.88 10.71
C LYS A 2 3.21 -9.86 10.17
N ASN A 3 2.24 -9.43 10.98
CA ASN A 3 0.86 -9.23 10.55
C ASN A 3 0.67 -7.86 9.85
N ASN A 4 -0.47 -7.63 9.19
CA ASN A 4 -0.69 -6.41 8.39
C ASN A 4 -0.63 -5.14 9.25
N LYS A 5 -1.12 -5.16 10.49
CA LYS A 5 -1.01 -4.02 11.42
C LYS A 5 0.44 -3.70 11.77
N GLN A 6 1.26 -4.71 12.06
CA GLN A 6 2.69 -4.53 12.33
C GLN A 6 3.45 -3.98 11.12
N LEU A 7 3.03 -4.32 9.89
CA LEU A 7 3.62 -3.77 8.68
C LEU A 7 3.23 -2.31 8.48
N ILE A 8 1.97 -1.96 8.72
CA ILE A 8 1.49 -0.57 8.69
C ILE A 8 2.24 0.30 9.70
N ASN A 9 2.45 -0.18 10.93
CA ASN A 9 3.21 0.57 11.94
C ASN A 9 4.65 0.86 11.50
N ASN A 10 5.28 -0.03 10.74
CA ASN A 10 6.62 0.26 10.19
C ASN A 10 6.54 1.39 9.14
N ILE A 11 5.52 1.39 8.27
CA ILE A 11 5.31 2.45 7.27
C ILE A 11 5.07 3.80 7.96
N ILE A 12 4.30 3.83 9.04
CA ILE A 12 4.09 5.05 9.84
C ILE A 12 5.44 5.60 10.33
N GLY A 13 6.29 4.74 10.92
CA GLY A 13 7.64 5.15 11.33
C GLY A 13 8.53 5.63 10.18
N GLN A 14 8.40 5.04 8.97
CA GLN A 14 9.10 5.51 7.78
C GLN A 14 8.61 6.90 7.33
N LEU A 15 7.30 7.15 7.36
CA LEU A 15 6.70 8.44 7.03
C LEU A 15 7.13 9.53 8.03
N GLU A 16 7.15 9.22 9.32
CA GLU A 16 7.70 10.11 10.35
C GLU A 16 9.19 10.41 10.10
N GLY A 17 9.96 9.41 9.66
CA GLY A 17 11.34 9.59 9.23
C GLY A 17 11.46 10.59 8.07
N ILE A 18 10.64 10.42 7.04
CA ILE A 18 10.59 11.32 5.88
C ILE A 18 10.24 12.75 6.30
N ASN A 19 9.26 12.94 7.19
CA ASN A 19 8.93 14.27 7.71
C ASN A 19 10.14 14.93 8.38
N ARG A 20 10.86 14.22 9.25
CA ARG A 20 12.08 14.73 9.88
C ARG A 20 13.18 15.05 8.87
N MET A 21 13.31 14.27 7.79
CA MET A 21 14.27 14.56 6.72
C MET A 21 13.92 15.87 6.00
N MET A 22 12.63 16.12 5.75
CA MET A 22 12.16 17.37 5.13
C MET A 22 12.38 18.58 6.04
N GLU A 23 12.06 18.47 7.33
CA GLU A 23 12.29 19.52 8.33
C GLU A 23 13.77 19.90 8.46
N ARG A 24 14.66 18.93 8.24
CA ARG A 24 16.13 19.11 8.26
C ARG A 24 16.72 19.52 6.91
N GLU A 25 15.87 19.76 5.91
CA GLU A 25 16.28 20.07 4.54
C GLU A 25 17.33 19.08 3.99
N GLU A 26 17.15 17.78 4.30
CA GLU A 26 18.05 16.75 3.81
C GLU A 26 18.03 16.64 2.28
N ASP A 27 19.09 16.06 1.73
CA ASP A 27 19.25 15.86 0.29
C ASP A 27 18.00 15.25 -0.37
N CYS A 28 17.54 15.93 -1.42
CA CYS A 28 16.32 15.57 -2.14
C CYS A 28 16.35 14.12 -2.67
N GLN A 29 17.51 13.64 -3.14
CA GLN A 29 17.62 12.27 -3.64
C GLN A 29 17.41 11.26 -2.51
N LYS A 30 17.95 11.51 -1.31
CA LYS A 30 17.71 10.66 -0.12
C LYS A 30 16.24 10.62 0.27
N VAL A 31 15.56 11.76 0.30
CA VAL A 31 14.12 11.84 0.61
C VAL A 31 13.31 11.02 -0.41
N ILE A 32 13.59 11.18 -1.71
CA ILE A 32 12.92 10.42 -2.78
C ILE A 32 13.16 8.91 -2.63
N VAL A 33 14.37 8.49 -2.26
CA VAL A 33 14.67 7.07 -2.01
C VAL A 33 13.82 6.51 -0.87
N GLN A 34 13.64 7.25 0.23
CA GLN A 34 12.78 6.81 1.33
C GLN A 34 11.31 6.74 0.92
N MET A 35 10.81 7.71 0.14
CA MET A 35 9.46 7.65 -0.42
C MET A 35 9.24 6.43 -1.31
N LYS A 36 10.23 6.08 -2.14
CA LYS A 36 10.18 4.86 -2.97
C LYS A 36 10.14 3.59 -2.11
N ALA A 37 10.84 3.57 -0.98
CA ALA A 37 10.78 2.46 -0.03
C ALA A 37 9.38 2.33 0.60
N VAL A 38 8.78 3.44 1.04
CA VAL A 38 7.40 3.47 1.56
C VAL A 38 6.39 2.98 0.52
N ARG A 39 6.48 3.48 -0.72
CA ARG A 39 5.61 3.04 -1.83
C ARG A 39 5.67 1.52 -2.02
N SER A 40 6.88 0.96 -2.01
CA SER A 40 7.10 -0.48 -2.19
C SER A 40 6.56 -1.29 -1.01
N ALA A 41 6.76 -0.81 0.22
CA ALA A 41 6.20 -1.43 1.41
C ALA A 41 4.67 -1.44 1.39
N MET A 42 4.05 -0.33 0.99
CA MET A 42 2.59 -0.22 0.91
C MET A 42 2.00 -1.15 -0.16
N ALA A 43 2.62 -1.24 -1.34
CA ALA A 43 2.21 -2.17 -2.39
C ALA A 43 2.22 -3.62 -1.89
N ASN A 44 3.29 -4.03 -1.18
CA ASN A 44 3.38 -5.38 -0.60
C ASN A 44 2.29 -5.66 0.44
N ILE A 45 1.95 -4.70 1.29
CA ILE A 45 0.86 -4.85 2.27
C ILE A 45 -0.48 -4.96 1.56
N MET A 46 -0.71 -4.15 0.54
CA MET A 46 -1.93 -4.17 -0.25
C MET A 46 -2.14 -5.53 -0.92
N ASP A 47 -1.12 -6.07 -1.57
CA ASP A 47 -1.15 -7.40 -2.18
C ASP A 47 -1.46 -8.49 -1.17
N LYS A 48 -0.80 -8.45 -0.01
CA LYS A 48 -1.02 -9.41 1.06
C LYS A 48 -2.44 -9.33 1.61
N TYR A 49 -2.92 -8.12 1.91
CA TYR A 49 -4.27 -7.90 2.42
C TYR A 49 -5.31 -8.35 1.41
N LEU A 50 -5.13 -8.03 0.13
CA LEU A 50 -6.02 -8.45 -0.95
C LEU A 50 -6.07 -9.99 -1.04
N LYS A 51 -4.92 -10.67 -1.06
CA LYS A 51 -4.88 -12.15 -1.09
C LYS A 51 -5.61 -12.78 0.10
N GLU A 52 -5.44 -12.22 1.30
CA GLU A 52 -6.11 -12.69 2.53
C GLU A 52 -7.62 -12.40 2.53
N ASN A 53 -8.08 -11.37 1.82
CA ASN A 53 -9.45 -10.87 1.93
C ASN A 53 -10.22 -10.83 0.61
N ILE A 54 -9.72 -11.45 -0.47
CA ILE A 54 -10.30 -11.32 -1.81
C ILE A 54 -11.78 -11.72 -1.86
N ALA A 55 -12.15 -12.78 -1.14
CA ALA A 55 -13.54 -13.22 -1.05
C ALA A 55 -14.43 -12.20 -0.33
N LEU A 56 -13.92 -11.51 0.70
CA LEU A 56 -14.65 -10.44 1.40
C LEU A 56 -14.75 -9.19 0.54
N CYS A 57 -13.65 -8.80 -0.12
CA CYS A 57 -13.63 -7.71 -1.08
C CYS A 57 -14.67 -7.91 -2.19
N LEU A 58 -14.86 -9.16 -2.65
CA LEU A 58 -15.83 -9.54 -3.68
C LEU A 58 -17.26 -9.76 -3.14
N ARG A 59 -17.44 -10.20 -1.88
CA ARG A 59 -18.76 -10.55 -1.30
C ARG A 59 -19.65 -9.35 -0.97
N GLY A 60 -19.08 -8.18 -0.67
CA GLY A 60 -19.84 -6.98 -0.28
C GLY A 60 -20.68 -6.34 -1.41
N ARG A 61 -20.67 -6.90 -2.64
CA ARG A 61 -21.24 -6.26 -3.83
C ARG A 61 -22.32 -7.10 -4.52
N LYS A 62 -23.20 -7.77 -3.76
CA LYS A 62 -24.37 -8.51 -4.33
C LYS A 62 -25.39 -7.61 -5.05
N ASN A 63 -25.33 -6.29 -4.89
CA ASN A 63 -26.21 -5.34 -5.56
C ASN A 63 -25.50 -4.65 -6.74
N GLY A 64 -25.25 -5.42 -7.79
CA GLY A 64 -25.38 -5.01 -9.21
C GLY A 64 -24.53 -3.91 -9.85
N GLY A 65 -23.88 -2.99 -9.12
CA GLY A 65 -23.33 -1.77 -9.76
C GLY A 65 -21.81 -1.65 -9.87
N HIS A 66 -21.06 -2.37 -9.03
CA HIS A 66 -19.64 -2.02 -8.77
C HIS A 66 -18.68 -3.21 -8.87
N SER A 67 -19.10 -4.33 -9.50
CA SER A 67 -18.19 -5.46 -9.76
C SER A 67 -17.04 -5.05 -10.69
N GLU A 68 -17.31 -4.17 -11.66
CA GLU A 68 -16.33 -3.76 -12.67
C GLU A 68 -15.22 -2.87 -12.12
N GLU A 69 -15.53 -2.01 -11.17
CA GLU A 69 -14.54 -1.14 -10.51
C GLU A 69 -13.57 -1.94 -9.63
N LEU A 70 -14.08 -2.98 -8.96
CA LEU A 70 -13.23 -3.88 -8.19
C LEU A 70 -12.37 -4.76 -9.10
N LYS A 71 -12.92 -5.25 -10.22
CA LYS A 71 -12.13 -5.93 -11.26
C LYS A 71 -11.05 -5.02 -11.82
N LYS A 72 -11.36 -3.74 -12.05
CA LYS A 72 -10.40 -2.73 -12.52
C LYS A 72 -9.26 -2.56 -11.52
N ILE A 73 -9.58 -2.33 -10.24
CA ILE A 73 -8.59 -2.25 -9.15
C ILE A 73 -7.73 -3.51 -9.10
N ILE A 74 -8.34 -4.70 -9.13
CA ILE A 74 -7.58 -5.98 -9.12
C ILE A 74 -6.69 -6.10 -10.37
N SER A 75 -7.19 -5.75 -11.56
CA SER A 75 -6.42 -5.83 -12.80
C SER A 75 -5.26 -4.84 -12.85
N GLU A 76 -5.42 -3.65 -12.26
CA GLU A 76 -4.36 -2.64 -12.12
C GLU A 76 -3.28 -3.12 -11.14
N LEU A 77 -3.68 -3.80 -10.06
CA LEU A 77 -2.75 -4.40 -9.09
C LEU A 77 -1.99 -5.62 -9.65
N VAL A 78 -2.64 -6.46 -10.46
CA VAL A 78 -2.02 -7.63 -11.11
C VAL A 78 -1.12 -7.22 -12.29
N ARG A 79 -1.36 -6.05 -12.92
CA ARG A 79 -0.59 -5.59 -14.10
C ARG A 79 0.76 -4.98 -13.81
N TYR A 80 1.12 -4.74 -12.55
CA TYR A 80 2.49 -4.34 -12.21
C TYR A 80 3.34 -5.59 -11.94
N LYS A 81 3.82 -6.20 -13.02
CA LYS A 81 4.99 -7.09 -13.00
C LYS A 81 6.07 -6.48 -13.87
#